data_AF-A0A1I8D5V0-F1
#
_entry.id   AF-A0A1I8D5V0-F1
#
_cell.length_a   1.000
_cell.length_b   1.000
_cell.length_c   1.000
_cell.angle_alpha   90.00
_cell.angle_beta   90.00
_cell.angle_gamma   90.00
#
_symmetry.space_group_name_H-M   'P 1'
#
loop_
_entity.id
_entity.type
_entity.pdbx_description
1 polymer ?
#
loop_
_entity_poly.entity_id
_entity_poly.type
_entity_poly.pdbx_seq_one_letter_code
_entity_poly.pdbx_strand_id
1 'polypeptide(L)'
;MNKRSTKTAAELEQEKFQSVFAKLLQDEENKYCADCSRKQPRWASWNLGVFLCIRCAGIHRNLGVHISKVKSINLDKWTAEQVQNMLAMGNSKGKTVYEATLSDNYIRSQNDAALEVFIRQKYEHKKYTLKNWKGINEEAKDLAVAQSLSEIPNGVQQVSPKTMNTKHIKEDVCLIDFSDSTIQSTPNIEFSDLLGNGSTVKSDSNGNPNKSTDICSDLDFLQF
;
A
#
# COMPACT_ATOMS: atom_id res chain seq x y z
N MET A 1 -14.02 -10.85 -39.84
CA MET A 1 -13.32 -9.56 -39.60
C MET A 1 -13.24 -9.31 -38.10
N ASN A 2 -12.04 -9.34 -37.51
CA ASN A 2 -11.85 -8.96 -36.10
C ASN A 2 -11.85 -7.44 -36.02
N LYS A 3 -12.94 -6.85 -35.49
CA LYS A 3 -13.00 -5.42 -35.17
C LYS A 3 -12.06 -5.18 -33.99
N ARG A 4 -10.88 -4.62 -34.27
CA ARG A 4 -9.99 -4.11 -33.21
C ARG A 4 -10.66 -2.89 -32.62
N SER A 5 -11.32 -3.05 -31.47
CA SER A 5 -11.89 -1.92 -30.73
C SER A 5 -10.74 -1.08 -30.20
N THR A 6 -10.65 0.17 -30.64
CA THR A 6 -9.72 1.16 -30.09
C THR A 6 -10.20 1.56 -28.70
N LYS A 7 -9.32 1.48 -27.69
CA LYS A 7 -9.64 1.92 -26.32
C LYS A 7 -9.90 3.42 -26.30
N THR A 8 -10.90 3.82 -25.52
CA THR A 8 -11.23 5.22 -25.25
C THR A 8 -10.18 5.87 -24.35
N ALA A 9 -10.11 7.21 -24.36
CA ALA A 9 -9.18 7.96 -23.49
C ALA A 9 -9.42 7.66 -21.99
N ALA A 10 -10.69 7.50 -21.58
CA ALA A 10 -11.03 7.17 -20.21
C ALA A 10 -10.56 5.76 -19.79
N GLU A 11 -10.63 4.78 -20.69
CA GLU A 11 -10.12 3.42 -20.43
C GLU A 11 -8.60 3.42 -20.30
N LEU A 12 -7.90 4.16 -21.17
CA LEU A 12 -6.45 4.34 -21.07
C LEU A 12 -6.05 5.01 -19.76
N GLU A 13 -6.81 5.98 -19.29
CA GLU A 13 -6.57 6.62 -17.99
C GLU A 13 -6.76 5.64 -16.83
N GLN A 14 -7.82 4.82 -16.85
CA GLN A 14 -8.00 3.79 -15.82
C GLN A 14 -6.85 2.77 -15.81
N GLU A 15 -6.34 2.38 -16.98
CA GLU A 15 -5.17 1.49 -17.08
C GLU A 15 -3.91 2.11 -16.46
N LYS A 16 -3.72 3.42 -16.60
CA LYS A 16 -2.64 4.15 -15.90
C LYS A 16 -2.81 4.05 -14.38
N PHE A 17 -4.02 4.26 -13.86
CA PHE A 17 -4.27 4.12 -12.42
C PHE A 17 -4.02 2.70 -11.91
N GLN A 18 -4.37 1.67 -12.68
CA GLN A 18 -4.05 0.29 -12.33
C GLN A 18 -2.54 0.04 -12.28
N SER A 19 -1.75 0.60 -13.19
CA SER A 19 -0.29 0.54 -13.14
C SER A 19 0.26 1.21 -11.88
N VAL A 20 -0.30 2.34 -11.46
CA VAL A 20 0.09 3.01 -10.21
C VAL A 20 -0.19 2.13 -9.00
N PHE A 21 -1.37 1.53 -8.90
CA PHE A 21 -1.68 0.60 -7.81
C PHE A 21 -0.77 -0.63 -7.81
N ALA A 22 -0.45 -1.18 -8.98
CA ALA A 22 0.48 -2.29 -9.09
C ALA A 22 1.86 -1.94 -8.52
N LYS A 23 2.33 -0.69 -8.68
CA LYS A 23 3.57 -0.20 -8.08
C LYS A 23 3.42 -0.02 -6.56
N LEU A 24 2.37 0.65 -6.09
CA LEU A 24 2.13 0.86 -4.66
C LEU A 24 2.07 -0.45 -3.87
N LEU A 25 1.49 -1.51 -4.45
CA LEU A 25 1.38 -2.82 -3.80
C LEU A 25 2.69 -3.62 -3.77
N GLN A 26 3.76 -3.12 -4.39
CA GLN A 26 5.11 -3.68 -4.23
C GLN A 26 5.73 -3.29 -2.89
N ASP A 27 5.31 -2.16 -2.30
CA ASP A 27 5.78 -1.74 -0.99
C ASP A 27 5.40 -2.75 0.10
N GLU A 28 6.35 -3.10 0.97
CA GLU A 28 6.18 -4.15 1.97
C GLU A 28 4.97 -3.90 2.89
N GLU A 29 4.78 -2.67 3.37
CA GLU A 29 3.65 -2.33 4.25
C GLU A 29 2.29 -2.39 3.52
N ASN A 30 2.27 -2.18 2.20
CA ASN A 30 1.05 -2.23 1.39
C ASN A 30 0.64 -3.68 1.03
N LYS A 31 1.53 -4.67 1.22
CA LYS A 31 1.21 -6.10 1.03
C LYS A 31 0.30 -6.65 2.12
N TYR A 32 0.07 -5.91 3.20
CA TYR A 32 -0.74 -6.32 4.34
C TYR A 32 -1.88 -5.33 4.57
N CYS A 33 -3.03 -5.81 5.02
CA CYS A 33 -4.15 -4.98 5.41
C CYS A 33 -3.78 -4.07 6.60
N ALA A 34 -4.09 -2.78 6.49
CA ALA A 34 -3.74 -1.78 7.49
C ALA A 34 -4.35 -2.02 8.89
N ASP A 35 -5.41 -2.84 9.01
CA ASP A 35 -6.12 -3.02 10.27
C ASP A 35 -5.95 -4.39 10.91
N CYS A 36 -5.91 -5.47 10.10
CA CYS A 36 -5.82 -6.84 10.59
C CYS A 36 -4.58 -7.60 10.11
N SER A 37 -3.70 -6.95 9.36
CA SER A 37 -2.44 -7.52 8.83
C SER A 37 -2.60 -8.79 7.99
N ARG A 38 -3.79 -9.04 7.42
CA ARG A 38 -3.96 -10.09 6.40
C ARG A 38 -3.27 -9.68 5.10
N LYS A 39 -2.63 -10.64 4.44
CA LYS A 39 -1.93 -10.44 3.17
C LYS A 39 -2.86 -10.00 2.05
N GLN A 40 -2.27 -9.36 1.05
CA GLN A 40 -2.87 -9.01 -0.25
C GLN A 40 -4.19 -8.22 -0.12
N PRO A 41 -4.16 -7.00 0.43
CA PRO A 41 -5.34 -6.13 0.41
C PRO A 41 -5.76 -5.80 -1.03
N ARG A 42 -7.07 -5.90 -1.30
CA ARG A 42 -7.68 -5.64 -2.62
C ARG A 42 -8.67 -4.47 -2.61
N TRP A 43 -8.81 -3.85 -1.45
CA TRP A 43 -9.65 -2.68 -1.21
C TRP A 43 -8.79 -1.57 -0.65
N ALA A 44 -9.30 -0.34 -0.69
CA ALA A 44 -8.64 0.81 -0.10
C ALA A 44 -9.67 1.81 0.42
N SER A 45 -9.31 2.52 1.48
CA SER A 45 -9.99 3.75 1.87
C SER A 45 -9.21 4.92 1.33
N TRP A 46 -9.72 5.56 0.27
CA TRP A 46 -8.94 6.52 -0.51
C TRP A 46 -8.81 7.89 0.16
N ASN A 47 -9.75 8.26 1.03
CA ASN A 47 -9.64 9.50 1.80
C ASN A 47 -8.70 9.35 3.01
N LEU A 48 -8.54 8.12 3.52
CA LEU A 48 -7.59 7.81 4.58
C LEU A 48 -6.21 7.44 4.03
N GLY A 49 -6.16 6.97 2.78
CA GLY A 49 -4.94 6.60 2.07
C GLY A 49 -4.38 5.22 2.44
N VAL A 50 -5.24 4.27 2.83
CA VAL A 50 -4.83 2.95 3.35
C VAL A 50 -5.42 1.78 2.55
N PHE A 51 -4.67 0.68 2.45
CA PHE A 51 -5.06 -0.57 1.81
C PHE A 51 -5.66 -1.57 2.81
N LEU A 52 -6.79 -2.15 2.42
CA LEU A 52 -7.66 -2.97 3.25
C LEU A 52 -7.96 -4.33 2.59
N CYS A 53 -8.14 -5.35 3.42
CA CYS A 53 -8.78 -6.58 2.97
C CYS A 53 -10.30 -6.39 2.86
N ILE A 54 -11.00 -7.30 2.16
CA ILE A 54 -12.45 -7.21 1.95
C ILE A 54 -13.26 -7.12 3.25
N ARG A 55 -12.79 -7.80 4.30
CA ARG A 55 -13.43 -7.80 5.61
C ARG A 55 -13.34 -6.44 6.29
N CYS A 56 -12.14 -5.88 6.40
CA CYS A 56 -11.95 -4.54 6.98
C CYS A 56 -12.64 -3.47 6.14
N ALA A 57 -12.65 -3.63 4.80
CA ALA A 57 -13.43 -2.78 3.92
C ALA A 57 -14.93 -2.80 4.24
N GLY A 58 -15.49 -3.95 4.65
CA GLY A 58 -16.85 -4.06 5.18
C GLY A 58 -17.07 -3.23 6.44
N ILE A 59 -16.20 -3.36 7.43
CA ILE A 59 -16.26 -2.58 8.68
C ILE A 59 -16.14 -1.07 8.39
N HIS A 60 -15.23 -0.67 7.51
CA HIS A 60 -15.05 0.72 7.11
C HIS A 60 -16.31 1.33 6.47
N ARG A 61 -17.16 0.54 5.81
CA ARG A 61 -18.46 1.02 5.31
C ARG A 61 -19.42 1.37 6.44
N ASN A 62 -19.38 0.62 7.55
CA ASN A 62 -20.21 0.84 8.73
C ASN A 62 -19.79 2.09 9.53
N LEU A 63 -18.60 2.66 9.28
CA LEU A 63 -18.19 3.95 9.84
C LEU A 63 -18.88 5.13 9.16
N GLY A 64 -19.31 4.95 7.91
CA GLY A 64 -19.92 6.00 7.09
C GLY A 64 -18.91 6.83 6.29
N VAL A 65 -19.42 7.46 5.21
CA VAL A 65 -18.65 8.15 4.17
C VAL A 65 -17.95 9.43 4.63
N HIS A 66 -18.35 9.96 5.78
CA HIS A 66 -17.71 11.12 6.42
C HIS A 66 -16.39 10.74 7.12
N ILE A 67 -16.20 9.45 7.42
CA ILE A 67 -14.98 8.91 8.04
C ILE A 67 -14.14 8.16 7.01
N SER A 68 -14.74 7.21 6.29
CA SER A 68 -14.03 6.34 5.36
C SER A 68 -14.79 6.14 4.05
N LYS A 69 -14.08 6.30 2.94
CA LYS A 69 -14.60 6.14 1.57
C LYS A 69 -13.87 4.99 0.90
N VAL A 70 -14.54 3.85 0.83
CA VAL A 70 -13.95 2.57 0.41
C VAL A 70 -14.17 2.31 -1.08
N LYS A 71 -13.13 1.84 -1.77
CA LYS A 71 -13.17 1.37 -3.15
C LYS A 71 -12.35 0.08 -3.34
N SER A 72 -12.76 -0.75 -4.28
CA SER A 72 -11.99 -1.87 -4.81
C SER A 72 -10.89 -1.33 -5.71
N ILE A 73 -9.67 -1.87 -5.56
CA ILE A 73 -8.52 -1.42 -6.35
C ILE A 73 -8.73 -1.75 -7.84
N ASN A 74 -9.27 -2.94 -8.13
CA ASN A 74 -9.37 -3.44 -9.50
C ASN A 74 -10.78 -3.30 -10.10
N LEU A 75 -11.83 -3.25 -9.26
CA LEU A 75 -13.23 -3.33 -9.74
C LEU A 75 -13.91 -1.97 -9.86
N ASP A 76 -13.42 -0.96 -9.13
CA ASP A 76 -14.00 0.38 -9.15
C ASP A 76 -13.24 1.31 -10.09
N LYS A 77 -13.94 2.31 -10.62
CA LYS A 77 -13.30 3.42 -11.34
C LYS A 77 -12.67 4.38 -10.34
N TRP A 78 -11.48 4.87 -10.67
CA TRP A 78 -10.72 5.80 -9.85
C TRP A 78 -10.58 7.16 -10.54
N THR A 79 -10.48 8.22 -9.74
CA THR A 79 -10.12 9.56 -10.24
C THR A 79 -8.67 9.87 -9.88
N ALA A 80 -8.06 10.80 -10.61
CA ALA A 80 -6.68 11.21 -10.34
C ALA A 80 -6.48 11.64 -8.88
N GLU A 81 -7.37 12.48 -8.32
CA GLU A 81 -7.35 12.90 -6.91
C GLU A 81 -7.32 11.71 -5.93
N GLN A 82 -8.14 10.68 -6.19
CA GLN A 82 -8.21 9.51 -5.31
C GLN A 82 -6.92 8.71 -5.34
N VAL A 83 -6.30 8.58 -6.52
CA VAL A 83 -5.01 7.92 -6.69
C VAL A 83 -3.89 8.74 -6.04
N GLN A 84 -3.93 10.07 -6.15
CA GLN A 84 -2.99 10.96 -5.48
C GLN A 84 -3.04 10.79 -3.95
N ASN A 85 -4.22 10.66 -3.36
CA ASN A 85 -4.32 10.40 -1.92
C ASN A 85 -3.69 9.07 -1.51
N MET A 86 -3.81 8.04 -2.35
CA MET A 86 -3.16 6.75 -2.10
C MET A 86 -1.64 6.84 -2.23
N LEU A 87 -1.12 7.65 -3.16
CA LEU A 87 0.31 7.93 -3.32
C LEU A 87 0.88 8.74 -2.14
N ALA A 88 0.15 9.76 -1.68
CA ALA A 88 0.59 10.66 -0.61
C ALA A 88 0.64 10.00 0.79
N MET A 89 0.02 8.82 0.93
CA MET A 89 -0.11 8.12 2.19
C MET A 89 0.46 6.70 2.14
N GLY A 90 -0.32 5.72 1.69
CA GLY A 90 0.02 4.30 1.82
C GLY A 90 -0.01 3.81 3.27
N ASN A 91 0.13 2.50 3.45
CA ASN A 91 0.03 1.88 4.78
C ASN A 91 1.20 2.24 5.69
N SER A 92 2.39 2.47 5.12
CA SER A 92 3.58 2.88 5.90
C SER A 92 3.32 4.19 6.65
N LYS A 93 2.96 5.26 5.93
CA LYS A 93 2.60 6.55 6.54
C LYS A 93 1.32 6.43 7.36
N GLY A 94 0.35 5.66 6.89
CA GLY A 94 -0.89 5.37 7.63
C GLY A 94 -0.62 4.78 9.02
N LYS A 95 0.37 3.91 9.17
CA LYS A 95 0.79 3.36 10.46
C LYS A 95 1.38 4.45 11.35
N THR A 96 2.32 5.24 10.83
CA THR A 96 2.92 6.37 11.58
C THR A 96 1.88 7.38 12.05
N VAL A 97 0.85 7.62 11.25
CA VAL A 97 -0.19 8.63 11.54
C VAL A 97 -1.29 8.08 12.44
N TYR A 98 -1.94 6.99 12.04
CA TYR A 98 -3.14 6.49 12.71
C TYR A 98 -2.84 5.53 13.86
N GLU A 99 -1.58 5.09 14.00
CA GLU A 99 -1.13 4.20 15.08
C GLU A 99 0.05 4.82 15.85
N ALA A 100 0.21 6.15 15.80
CA ALA A 100 1.31 6.90 16.41
C ALA A 100 1.50 6.62 17.91
N THR A 101 0.40 6.39 18.64
CA THR A 101 0.43 6.08 20.08
C THR A 101 -0.09 4.68 20.38
N LEU A 102 -0.18 3.81 19.38
CA LEU A 102 -0.53 2.40 19.58
C LEU A 102 0.69 1.68 20.15
N SER A 103 0.50 0.80 21.14
CA SER A 103 1.61 0.04 21.71
C SER A 103 2.20 -0.92 20.68
N ASP A 104 3.53 -1.00 20.59
CA ASP A 104 4.22 -1.92 19.66
C ASP A 104 3.84 -3.40 19.88
N ASN A 105 3.48 -3.77 21.10
CA ASN A 105 3.04 -5.12 21.47
C ASN A 105 1.53 -5.36 21.24
N TYR A 106 0.83 -4.44 20.57
CA TYR A 106 -0.60 -4.60 20.31
C TYR A 106 -0.85 -5.73 19.33
N ILE A 107 -1.67 -6.71 19.75
CA ILE A 107 -2.06 -7.83 18.91
C ILE A 107 -3.40 -7.54 18.24
N ARG A 108 -3.40 -7.51 16.90
CA ARG A 108 -4.61 -7.32 16.10
C ARG A 108 -5.53 -8.53 16.20
N SER A 109 -6.74 -8.32 16.72
CA SER A 109 -7.73 -9.38 16.82
C SER A 109 -8.15 -9.91 15.45
N GLN A 110 -8.37 -11.22 15.35
CA GLN A 110 -8.94 -11.85 14.16
C GLN A 110 -10.46 -11.95 14.20
N ASN A 111 -11.08 -11.70 15.37
CA ASN A 111 -12.52 -11.67 15.55
C ASN A 111 -13.09 -10.33 15.07
N ASP A 112 -14.19 -10.38 14.32
CA ASP A 112 -14.76 -9.23 13.63
C ASP A 112 -15.31 -8.17 14.59
N ALA A 113 -15.94 -8.56 15.71
CA ALA A 113 -16.47 -7.62 16.69
C ALA A 113 -15.34 -6.84 17.39
N ALA A 114 -14.29 -7.55 17.82
CA ALA A 114 -13.12 -6.92 18.42
C ALA A 114 -12.36 -6.03 17.40
N LEU A 115 -12.29 -6.47 16.15
CA LEU A 115 -11.67 -5.71 15.07
C LEU A 115 -12.46 -4.45 14.72
N GLU A 116 -13.79 -4.50 14.73
CA GLU A 116 -14.64 -3.31 14.56
C GLU A 116 -14.40 -2.28 15.66
N VAL A 117 -14.34 -2.70 16.92
CA VAL A 117 -14.03 -1.81 18.05
C VAL A 117 -12.66 -1.14 17.84
N PHE A 118 -11.65 -1.90 17.42
CA PHE A 118 -10.33 -1.35 17.12
C PHE A 118 -10.38 -0.31 15.99
N ILE A 119 -11.03 -0.64 14.87
CA ILE A 119 -11.14 0.25 13.70
C ILE A 119 -11.87 1.55 14.05
N ARG A 120 -12.94 1.49 14.86
CA ARG A 120 -13.61 2.68 15.38
C ARG A 120 -12.70 3.51 16.29
N GLN A 121 -11.99 2.87 17.22
CA GLN A 121 -11.02 3.59 18.05
C GLN A 121 -9.93 4.27 17.21
N LYS A 122 -9.47 3.61 16.15
CA LYS A 122 -8.40 4.10 15.25
C LYS A 122 -8.85 5.30 14.41
N TYR A 123 -9.98 5.21 13.70
CA TYR A 123 -10.35 6.22 12.70
C TYR A 123 -11.48 7.17 13.12
N GLU A 124 -12.49 6.66 13.85
CA GLU A 124 -13.63 7.45 14.31
C GLU A 124 -13.26 8.28 15.53
N HIS A 125 -12.72 7.62 16.57
CA HIS A 125 -12.30 8.28 17.80
C HIS A 125 -10.89 8.86 17.74
N LYS A 126 -10.12 8.54 16.71
CA LYS A 126 -8.73 9.01 16.51
C LYS A 126 -7.83 8.77 17.74
N LYS A 127 -8.09 7.68 18.48
CA LYS A 127 -7.47 7.39 19.79
C LYS A 127 -5.95 7.29 19.71
N TYR A 128 -5.44 6.75 18.60
CA TYR A 128 -4.01 6.50 18.39
C TYR A 128 -3.37 7.46 17.38
N THR A 129 -4.14 8.45 16.91
CA THR A 129 -3.73 9.33 15.82
C THR A 129 -2.73 10.38 16.31
N LEU A 130 -1.76 10.72 15.47
CA LEU A 130 -0.82 11.79 15.71
C LEU A 130 -1.55 13.13 15.97
N LYS A 131 -1.21 13.81 17.07
CA LYS A 131 -1.99 14.96 17.61
C LYS A 131 -2.21 16.12 16.63
N ASN A 132 -1.27 16.37 15.72
CA ASN A 132 -1.32 17.47 14.75
C ASN A 132 -1.76 17.02 13.34
N TRP A 133 -2.21 15.77 13.18
CA TRP A 133 -2.68 15.26 11.90
C TRP A 133 -4.02 15.90 11.50
N LYS A 134 -4.05 16.60 10.35
CA LYS A 134 -5.25 17.25 9.81
C LYS A 134 -5.86 16.54 8.60
N GLY A 135 -5.20 15.52 8.06
CA GLY A 135 -5.63 14.80 6.86
C GLY A 135 -4.76 15.12 5.65
N ILE A 136 -4.83 14.25 4.63
CA ILE A 136 -3.98 14.28 3.43
C ILE A 136 -4.08 15.62 2.71
N ASN A 137 -5.30 16.14 2.54
CA ASN A 137 -5.55 17.36 1.77
C ASN A 137 -5.00 18.61 2.48
N GLU A 138 -5.02 18.65 3.81
CA GLU A 138 -4.49 19.80 4.57
C GLU A 138 -2.97 19.75 4.62
N GLU A 139 -2.38 18.57 4.76
CA GLU A 139 -0.91 18.41 4.70
C GLU A 139 -0.35 18.82 3.34
N ALA A 140 -1.04 18.48 2.24
CA ALA A 140 -0.66 18.91 0.90
C ALA A 140 -0.69 20.44 0.75
N LYS A 141 -1.66 21.13 1.38
CA LYS A 141 -1.73 22.59 1.39
C LYS A 141 -0.60 23.20 2.22
N ASP A 142 -0.36 22.68 3.42
CA ASP A 142 0.71 23.16 4.29
C ASP A 142 2.09 23.04 3.61
N LEU A 143 2.32 21.94 2.86
CA LEU A 143 3.53 21.75 2.07
C LEU A 143 3.64 22.74 0.90
N ALA A 144 2.55 22.98 0.17
CA ALA A 144 2.53 23.97 -0.91
C ALA A 144 2.76 25.41 -0.40
N VAL A 145 2.19 25.75 0.76
CA VAL A 145 2.44 27.04 1.42
C VAL A 145 3.91 27.16 1.83
N ALA A 146 4.50 26.13 2.44
CA ALA A 146 5.91 26.13 2.80
C ALA A 146 6.85 26.29 1.58
N GLN A 147 6.52 25.67 0.44
CA GLN A 147 7.26 25.82 -0.81
C GLN A 147 7.17 27.26 -1.36
N SER A 148 5.98 27.86 -1.36
CA SER A 148 5.81 29.26 -1.81
C SER A 148 6.50 30.30 -0.93
N LEU A 149 6.64 30.04 0.38
CA LEU A 149 7.38 30.93 1.30
C LEU A 149 8.91 30.85 1.11
N SER A 150 9.42 29.81 0.44
CA SER A 150 10.83 29.70 0.09
C SER A 150 11.21 30.47 -1.19
N GLU A 151 10.23 30.99 -1.93
CA GLU A 151 10.39 31.77 -3.16
C GLU A 151 10.15 33.27 -2.92
N ILE A 152 10.94 33.91 -2.05
CA ILE A 152 10.96 35.39 -2.01
C ILE A 152 11.82 35.90 -3.17
N PRO A 153 11.33 36.79 -4.05
CA PRO A 153 12.17 37.45 -5.04
C PRO A 153 13.16 38.37 -4.31
N ASN A 154 14.45 38.04 -4.41
CA ASN A 154 15.52 38.94 -4.01
C ASN A 154 15.48 40.21 -4.88
N GLY A 155 14.99 41.31 -4.31
CA GLY A 155 14.95 42.61 -4.95
C GLY A 155 15.49 43.72 -4.05
N VAL A 156 16.80 43.72 -3.76
CA VAL A 156 17.54 44.95 -3.40
C VAL A 156 18.94 44.91 -4.02
N GLN A 157 19.33 46.07 -4.55
CA GLN A 157 20.36 46.36 -5.54
C GLN A 157 21.81 46.25 -5.03
N GLN A 158 22.70 46.05 -6.01
CA GLN A 158 24.10 45.62 -5.92
C GLN A 158 25.07 46.52 -5.15
N VAL A 159 26.02 45.88 -4.45
CA VAL A 159 27.43 46.30 -4.43
C VAL A 159 28.32 45.04 -4.46
N SER A 160 29.26 44.98 -5.40
CA SER A 160 30.35 43.98 -5.52
C SER A 160 31.70 44.70 -5.40
N PRO A 161 32.87 44.02 -5.30
CA PRO A 161 33.13 42.58 -5.01
C PRO A 161 34.27 42.36 -3.99
N LYS A 162 34.29 41.23 -3.27
CA LYS A 162 35.55 40.49 -3.00
C LYS A 162 35.32 38.97 -2.95
N THR A 163 36.17 38.31 -3.72
CA THR A 163 36.42 36.89 -4.02
C THR A 163 36.44 35.96 -2.80
N MET A 164 35.83 34.77 -2.89
CA MET A 164 36.54 33.48 -2.82
C MET A 164 35.63 32.25 -3.05
N ASN A 165 36.27 31.27 -3.67
CA ASN A 165 35.79 30.00 -4.23
C ASN A 165 35.18 29.03 -3.19
N THR A 166 34.20 28.20 -3.61
CA THR A 166 34.34 26.72 -3.75
C THR A 166 32.98 26.00 -3.79
N LYS A 167 32.70 25.36 -4.95
CA LYS A 167 31.98 24.10 -5.24
C LYS A 167 30.57 23.87 -4.61
N HIS A 168 29.49 24.04 -5.37
CA HIS A 168 28.83 23.05 -6.25
C HIS A 168 28.17 21.85 -5.51
N ILE A 169 26.90 21.99 -5.14
CA ILE A 169 25.90 20.90 -5.11
C ILE A 169 24.61 21.52 -5.65
N LYS A 170 24.16 21.06 -6.83
CA LYS A 170 22.82 21.32 -7.36
C LYS A 170 21.98 20.09 -7.01
N GLU A 171 20.91 20.27 -6.25
CA GLU A 171 19.85 19.27 -6.14
C GLU A 171 18.70 19.73 -7.02
N ASP A 172 18.60 19.14 -8.20
CA ASP A 172 17.45 19.27 -9.08
C ASP A 172 16.29 18.45 -8.49
N VAL A 173 15.22 19.13 -8.08
CA VAL A 173 13.93 18.48 -7.79
C VAL A 173 13.29 18.11 -9.12
N CYS A 174 13.36 16.84 -9.50
CA CYS A 174 12.71 16.35 -10.71
C CYS A 174 11.17 16.37 -10.57
N LEU A 175 10.53 17.29 -11.27
CA LEU A 175 9.18 17.12 -11.81
C LEU A 175 9.19 15.87 -12.69
N ILE A 176 8.46 14.82 -12.31
CA ILE A 176 8.34 13.63 -13.17
C ILE A 176 7.33 13.89 -14.30
N ASP A 177 7.89 14.28 -15.45
CA ASP A 177 7.25 14.23 -16.75
C ASP A 177 7.16 12.77 -17.23
N PHE A 178 5.97 12.34 -17.64
CA PHE A 178 5.71 11.01 -18.17
C PHE A 178 5.94 11.00 -19.68
N SER A 179 7.19 11.03 -20.11
CA SER A 179 7.58 10.55 -21.43
C SER A 179 9.05 10.14 -21.43
N ASP A 180 9.33 8.83 -21.36
CA ASP A 180 9.99 8.08 -22.43
C ASP A 180 10.32 6.66 -21.94
N SER A 181 10.16 5.70 -22.83
CA SER A 181 10.36 4.28 -22.62
C SER A 181 11.70 3.91 -23.25
N THR A 182 12.67 3.40 -22.48
CA THR A 182 13.74 2.61 -23.10
C THR A 182 14.18 1.48 -22.18
N ILE A 183 14.08 0.28 -22.75
CA ILE A 183 14.43 -1.04 -22.21
C ILE A 183 15.95 -1.19 -22.19
N GLN A 184 16.51 -1.77 -21.13
CA GLN A 184 17.79 -2.51 -21.21
C GLN A 184 17.86 -3.67 -20.21
N SER A 185 17.69 -4.87 -20.76
CA SER A 185 18.38 -6.16 -20.50
C SER A 185 18.91 -6.52 -19.09
N THR A 186 18.44 -7.68 -18.63
CA THR A 186 19.03 -8.55 -17.60
C THR A 186 20.33 -9.21 -18.06
N PRO A 187 21.09 -9.83 -17.14
CA PRO A 187 21.76 -11.08 -17.45
C PRO A 187 21.18 -12.27 -16.65
N ASN A 188 21.21 -13.42 -17.33
CA ASN A 188 20.72 -14.73 -16.95
C ASN A 188 21.40 -15.29 -15.69
N ILE A 189 20.63 -16.00 -14.86
CA ILE A 189 21.18 -17.03 -13.96
C ILE A 189 20.46 -18.34 -14.30
N GLU A 190 21.24 -19.33 -14.72
CA GLU A 190 20.80 -20.65 -15.15
C GLU A 190 20.31 -21.54 -13.99
N PHE A 191 19.35 -22.40 -14.33
CA PHE A 191 18.54 -23.24 -13.45
C PHE A 191 19.05 -24.71 -13.44
N SER A 192 20.34 -24.97 -13.23
CA SER A 192 20.85 -26.35 -13.35
C SER A 192 21.84 -26.87 -12.30
N ASP A 193 22.19 -26.12 -11.26
CA ASP A 193 23.12 -26.62 -10.24
C ASP A 193 22.47 -26.66 -8.86
N LEU A 194 22.02 -27.86 -8.45
CA LEU A 194 22.00 -28.41 -7.06
C LEU A 194 20.88 -29.44 -6.83
N LEU A 195 20.71 -30.39 -7.76
CA LEU A 195 20.13 -31.69 -7.46
C LEU A 195 21.15 -32.79 -7.77
N GLY A 196 21.52 -33.57 -6.76
CA GLY A 196 22.25 -34.82 -6.97
C GLY A 196 22.97 -35.39 -5.74
N ASN A 197 22.25 -36.22 -4.98
CA ASN A 197 22.63 -37.48 -4.30
C ASN A 197 23.90 -37.53 -3.43
N GLY A 198 23.96 -38.08 -2.22
CA GLY A 198 23.18 -39.13 -1.55
C GLY A 198 24.17 -40.12 -0.92
N SER A 199 24.07 -40.42 0.38
CA SER A 199 24.63 -41.63 1.02
C SER A 199 24.14 -41.79 2.48
N THR A 200 23.23 -42.75 2.63
CA THR A 200 23.10 -43.79 3.69
C THR A 200 23.72 -43.60 5.08
N VAL A 201 22.88 -43.71 6.13
CA VAL A 201 23.12 -44.58 7.31
C VAL A 201 21.77 -45.18 7.77
N LYS A 202 21.74 -46.50 8.01
CA LYS A 202 20.64 -47.31 8.55
C LYS A 202 20.73 -47.41 10.08
N SER A 203 19.59 -47.78 10.68
CA SER A 203 19.34 -48.60 11.90
C SER A 203 18.52 -47.85 12.98
N ASP A 204 17.53 -48.42 13.67
CA ASP A 204 16.84 -49.71 13.62
C ASP A 204 15.48 -49.60 14.34
N SER A 205 14.60 -50.53 13.97
CA SER A 205 13.36 -51.04 14.57
C SER A 205 12.98 -50.74 16.04
N ASN A 206 11.69 -50.48 16.28
CA ASN A 206 10.79 -51.46 16.91
C ASN A 206 9.32 -51.03 16.81
N GLY A 207 8.44 -52.00 16.54
CA GLY A 207 7.09 -51.76 16.04
C GLY A 207 5.92 -52.04 16.99
N ASN A 208 4.76 -51.65 16.44
CA ASN A 208 3.46 -52.34 16.45
C ASN A 208 2.58 -52.23 17.74
N PRO A 209 1.27 -52.51 17.63
CA PRO A 209 0.22 -51.70 17.01
C PRO A 209 -0.89 -51.37 18.02
N ASN A 210 -1.85 -50.52 17.63
CA ASN A 210 -3.26 -50.91 17.74
C ASN A 210 -4.16 -50.12 16.80
N LYS A 211 -5.16 -50.88 16.34
CA LYS A 211 -6.06 -50.77 15.20
C LYS A 211 -7.36 -50.06 15.60
N SER A 212 -8.10 -49.57 14.58
CA SER A 212 -9.56 -49.27 14.55
C SER A 212 -9.83 -47.81 14.20
N THR A 213 -10.63 -47.41 13.22
CA THR A 213 -11.43 -48.05 12.15
C THR A 213 -11.91 -46.90 11.26
N ASP A 214 -12.09 -47.19 9.98
CA ASP A 214 -12.65 -46.33 8.93
C ASP A 214 -13.97 -45.65 9.31
N ILE A 215 -14.20 -44.43 8.82
CA ILE A 215 -15.43 -44.07 8.09
C ILE A 215 -15.15 -42.94 7.10
N CYS A 216 -15.48 -43.21 5.83
CA CYS A 216 -15.52 -42.27 4.71
C CYS A 216 -16.94 -41.70 4.58
N SER A 217 -17.08 -40.41 4.24
CA SER A 217 -18.11 -39.92 3.30
C SER A 217 -17.95 -38.43 3.00
N ASP A 218 -17.82 -38.16 1.70
CA ASP A 218 -17.92 -36.88 1.00
C ASP A 218 -19.28 -36.15 1.15
N LEU A 219 -19.30 -34.90 0.66
CA LEU A 219 -20.45 -34.02 0.31
C LEU A 219 -21.07 -33.28 1.52
N ASP A 220 -21.24 -31.95 1.52
CA ASP A 220 -21.89 -31.17 0.47
C ASP A 220 -21.40 -29.72 0.31
N PHE A 221 -21.55 -29.30 -0.94
CA PHE A 221 -21.37 -27.99 -1.53
C PHE A 221 -22.63 -27.13 -1.31
N LEU A 222 -22.45 -25.80 -1.24
CA LEU A 222 -23.43 -24.71 -1.43
C LEU A 222 -24.47 -24.34 -0.34
N GLN A 223 -24.56 -23.01 -0.19
CA GLN A 223 -25.77 -22.17 -0.03
C GLN A 223 -26.03 -21.61 1.39
N PHE A 224 -25.57 -20.38 1.64
CA PHE A 224 -26.40 -19.17 1.76
C PHE A 224 -25.52 -17.92 1.65
#